data_AF-A0A383RTG4-F1
#
_entry.id   AF-A0A383RTG4-F1
#
_cell.length_a   1.000
_cell.length_b   1.000
_cell.length_c   1.000
_cell.angle_alpha   90.00
_cell.angle_beta   90.00
_cell.angle_gamma   90.00
#
_symmetry.space_group_name_H-M   'P 1'
#
loop_
_entity.id
_entity.type
_entity.pdbx_description
1 polymer ?
#
loop_
_entity_poly.entity_id
_entity_poly.type
_entity_poly.pdbx_seq_one_letter_code
_entity_poly.pdbx_strand_id
1 'polypeptide(L)'
;MSKFNVGDLALTIYPVPGVPAGTVVDLLHKLSPGEAFKGPDGLSYTALALGWICARPGDVRSVAYAETSLMPLRGDFEPEQQKAKEAEPCA
;
A
#
# COMPACT_ATOMS: atom_id res chain seq x y z
N MET A 1 11.97 2.07 7.18
CA MET A 1 10.98 1.16 7.80
C MET A 1 9.73 1.18 6.93
N SER A 2 9.06 0.04 6.79
CA SER A 2 7.85 -0.08 5.96
C SER A 2 6.70 0.69 6.62
N LYS A 3 5.86 1.36 5.82
CA LYS A 3 4.68 2.11 6.29
C LYS A 3 3.43 1.24 6.44
N PHE A 4 3.56 -0.06 6.19
CA PHE A 4 2.46 -1.00 6.05
C PHE A 4 2.68 -2.24 6.93
N ASN A 5 1.59 -2.89 7.31
CA ASN A 5 1.59 -4.22 7.90
C ASN A 5 0.76 -5.20 7.06
N VAL A 6 0.97 -6.49 7.28
CA VAL A 6 0.12 -7.54 6.70
C VAL A 6 -1.33 -7.34 7.17
N GLY A 7 -2.28 -7.46 6.24
CA GLY A 7 -3.70 -7.23 6.46
C GLY A 7 -4.15 -5.78 6.27
N ASP A 8 -3.25 -4.86 5.93
CA ASP A 8 -3.64 -3.50 5.61
C ASP A 8 -4.29 -3.37 4.24
N LEU A 9 -5.14 -2.35 4.12
CA LEU A 9 -5.64 -1.87 2.85
C LEU A 9 -4.74 -0.76 2.31
N ALA A 10 -4.48 -0.81 1.01
CA ALA A 10 -3.73 0.21 0.29
C ALA A 10 -4.42 0.54 -1.04
N LEU A 11 -4.21 1.78 -1.51
CA LEU A 11 -4.58 2.21 -2.85
C LEU A 11 -3.37 2.03 -3.78
N THR A 12 -3.58 1.46 -4.96
CA THR A 12 -2.54 1.36 -5.99
C THR A 12 -2.30 2.72 -6.64
N ILE A 13 -1.06 3.20 -6.69
CA ILE A 13 -0.71 4.49 -7.33
C ILE A 13 -0.48 4.31 -8.84
N TYR A 14 0.12 3.19 -9.24
CA TYR A 14 0.39 2.85 -10.63
C TYR A 14 -0.43 1.63 -11.07
N PRO A 15 -0.85 1.57 -12.35
CA PRO A 15 -1.55 0.41 -12.87
C PRO A 15 -0.58 -0.75 -13.13
N VAL A 16 -1.08 -1.99 -12.97
CA VAL A 16 -0.44 -3.20 -13.50
C VAL A 16 -1.48 -3.97 -14.34
N PRO A 17 -1.08 -4.98 -15.15
CA PRO A 17 -2.04 -5.73 -15.95
C PRO A 17 -3.17 -6.34 -15.11
N GLY A 18 -4.40 -5.87 -15.35
CA GLY A 18 -5.62 -6.32 -14.66
C GLY A 18 -5.95 -5.58 -13.35
N VAL A 19 -5.12 -4.63 -12.90
CA VAL A 19 -5.36 -3.81 -11.71
C VAL A 19 -5.09 -2.33 -12.05
N PRO A 20 -6.14 -1.53 -12.31
CA PRO A 20 -6.00 -0.10 -12.56
C PRO A 20 -5.41 0.65 -11.36
N ALA A 21 -4.77 1.79 -11.60
CA ALA A 21 -4.46 2.74 -10.53
C ALA A 21 -5.75 3.19 -9.81
N GLY A 22 -5.64 3.53 -8.53
CA GLY A 22 -6.79 3.84 -7.68
C GLY A 22 -7.54 2.61 -7.15
N THR A 23 -7.06 1.39 -7.39
CA THR A 23 -7.69 0.16 -6.87
C THR A 23 -7.30 -0.07 -5.41
N VAL A 24 -8.26 -0.49 -4.59
CA VAL A 24 -8.04 -0.93 -3.21
C VAL A 24 -7.56 -2.38 -3.20
N VAL A 25 -6.48 -2.66 -2.47
CA VAL A 25 -5.89 -3.99 -2.32
C VAL A 25 -5.55 -4.31 -0.87
N ASP A 26 -5.71 -5.57 -0.49
CA ASP A 26 -5.19 -6.16 0.75
C ASP A 26 -3.69 -6.45 0.61
N LEU A 27 -2.92 -6.15 1.64
CA LEU A 27 -1.50 -6.46 1.74
C LEU A 27 -1.30 -7.83 2.40
N LEU A 28 -1.04 -8.84 1.59
CA LEU A 28 -1.03 -10.24 2.02
C LEU A 28 0.34 -10.68 2.53
N HIS A 29 1.41 -10.29 1.84
CA HIS A 29 2.76 -10.71 2.17
C HIS A 29 3.76 -9.63 1.81
N LYS A 30 4.72 -9.38 2.70
CA LYS A 30 5.77 -8.38 2.50
C LYS A 30 6.94 -9.01 1.77
N LEU A 31 7.38 -8.38 0.68
CA LEU A 31 8.54 -8.81 -0.09
C LEU A 31 9.78 -7.99 0.28
N SER A 32 10.85 -8.68 0.63
CA SER A 32 12.18 -8.07 0.81
C SER A 32 13.00 -8.13 -0.48
N PRO A 33 13.95 -7.20 -0.72
CA PRO A 33 14.88 -7.32 -1.84
C PRO A 33 15.62 -8.66 -1.83
N GLY A 34 15.67 -9.32 -2.98
CA GLY A 34 16.26 -10.66 -3.16
C GLY A 34 15.29 -11.83 -2.86
N GLU A 35 14.11 -11.56 -2.33
CA GLU A 35 13.12 -12.59 -2.02
C GLU A 35 12.46 -13.13 -3.30
N ALA A 36 12.31 -14.45 -3.37
CA ALA A 36 11.63 -15.09 -4.48
C ALA A 36 10.12 -15.15 -4.23
N PHE A 37 9.31 -14.87 -5.26
CA PHE A 37 7.86 -14.97 -5.20
C PHE A 37 7.27 -15.54 -6.49
N LYS A 38 6.03 -16.00 -6.44
CA LYS A 38 5.27 -16.48 -7.60
C LYS A 38 4.40 -15.37 -8.17
N GLY A 39 4.54 -15.11 -9.46
CA GLY A 39 3.65 -14.20 -10.18
C GLY A 39 2.30 -14.85 -10.50
N PRO A 40 1.32 -14.06 -10.97
CA PRO A 40 0.01 -14.56 -11.37
C PRO A 40 0.04 -15.52 -12.57
N ASP A 41 1.15 -15.56 -13.31
CA ASP A 41 1.41 -16.50 -14.40
C ASP A 41 2.07 -17.81 -13.95
N GLY A 42 2.33 -17.99 -12.64
CA GLY A 42 2.98 -19.16 -12.06
C GLY A 42 4.50 -19.16 -12.17
N LEU A 43 5.10 -18.14 -12.82
CA LEU A 43 6.55 -18.00 -12.90
C LEU A 43 7.14 -17.51 -11.58
N SER A 44 8.40 -17.86 -11.35
CA SER A 44 9.16 -17.39 -10.19
C SER A 44 9.88 -16.09 -10.53
N TYR A 45 9.74 -15.10 -9.66
CA TYR A 45 10.38 -13.80 -9.76
C TYR A 45 11.22 -13.52 -8.52
N THR A 46 12.13 -12.57 -8.63
CA THR A 46 12.91 -12.05 -7.51
C THR A 46 12.53 -10.60 -7.28
N ALA A 47 12.16 -10.25 -6.05
CA ALA A 47 11.87 -8.89 -5.66
C ALA A 47 13.15 -8.04 -5.75
N LEU A 48 13.12 -6.99 -6.58
CA LEU A 48 14.27 -6.08 -6.75
C LEU A 48 14.31 -4.99 -5.67
N ALA A 49 13.20 -4.76 -5.00
CA ALA A 49 13.02 -3.73 -3.99
C ALA A 49 11.99 -4.19 -2.94
N LEU A 50 11.86 -3.41 -1.87
CA LEU A 50 10.81 -3.58 -0.89
C LEU A 50 9.42 -3.48 -1.55
N GLY A 51 8.57 -4.47 -1.31
CA GLY A 51 7.26 -4.56 -1.95
C GLY A 51 6.28 -5.42 -1.18
N TRP A 52 5.14 -5.67 -1.82
CA TRP A 52 4.03 -6.39 -1.25
C TRP A 52 3.37 -7.28 -2.31
N ILE A 53 3.01 -8.49 -1.91
CA ILE A 53 2.00 -9.28 -2.59
C ILE A 53 0.64 -8.77 -2.14
N CYS A 54 -0.16 -8.37 -3.13
CA CYS A 54 -1.45 -7.73 -2.94
C CYS A 54 -2.54 -8.50 -3.66
N ALA A 55 -3.77 -8.47 -3.14
CA ALA A 55 -4.96 -8.94 -3.85
C ALA A 55 -6.10 -7.95 -3.67
N ARG A 56 -7.09 -7.94 -4.58
CA ARG A 56 -8.32 -7.20 -4.31
C ARG A 56 -9.08 -7.94 -3.18
N PRO A 57 -9.80 -7.24 -2.30
CA PRO A 57 -10.60 -7.89 -1.27
C PRO A 57 -11.56 -8.92 -1.85
N GLY A 58 -11.42 -10.18 -1.43
CA GLY A 58 -12.22 -11.31 -1.91
C GLY A 58 -11.73 -11.97 -3.21
N ASP A 59 -10.67 -11.47 -3.84
CA ASP A 59 -10.06 -12.12 -5.01
C ASP A 59 -9.00 -13.15 -4.63
N VAL A 60 -8.90 -14.21 -5.45
CA VAL A 60 -7.86 -15.24 -5.34
C VAL A 60 -6.58 -14.82 -6.08
N ARG A 61 -6.68 -13.92 -7.05
CA ARG A 61 -5.54 -13.48 -7.86
C ARG A 61 -4.75 -12.41 -7.13
N SER A 62 -3.45 -12.67 -6.94
CA SER A 62 -2.52 -11.71 -6.37
C SER A 62 -1.57 -11.11 -7.41
N VAL A 63 -1.04 -9.94 -7.08
CA VAL A 63 -0.07 -9.18 -7.88
C VAL A 63 0.97 -8.58 -6.95
N ALA A 64 2.20 -8.44 -7.43
CA ALA A 64 3.27 -7.80 -6.67
C ALA A 64 3.32 -6.29 -6.98
N TYR A 65 3.45 -5.48 -5.94
CA TYR A 65 3.66 -4.04 -6.02
C TYR A 65 4.92 -3.64 -5.25
N ALA A 66 5.69 -2.69 -5.78
CA ALA A 66 6.68 -1.99 -4.97
C ALA A 66 5.96 -1.19 -3.88
N GLU A 67 6.56 -1.06 -2.69
CA GLU A 67 5.95 -0.30 -1.59
C GLU A 67 5.71 1.17 -1.98
N THR A 68 6.57 1.73 -2.83
CA THR A 68 6.45 3.10 -3.37
C THR A 68 5.30 3.28 -4.37
N SER A 69 4.69 2.18 -4.81
CA SER A 69 3.52 2.18 -5.71
C SER A 69 2.20 1.99 -4.97
N LEU A 70 2.24 2.02 -3.63
CA LEU A 70 1.07 1.85 -2.76
C LEU A 70 0.91 3.08 -1.86
N MET A 71 -0.34 3.46 -1.62
CA MET A 71 -0.72 4.49 -0.67
C MET A 71 -1.50 3.83 0.48
N PRO A 72 -1.12 4.01 1.75
CA PRO A 72 -1.88 3.45 2.87
C PRO A 72 -3.26 4.07 2.95
N LEU A 73 -4.28 3.24 3.22
CA LEU A 73 -5.64 3.69 3.49
C LEU A 73 -5.96 3.80 4.98
N ARG A 74 -5.02 3.40 5.85
CA ARG A 74 -5.15 3.68 7.28
C ARG A 74 -5.32 5.19 7.47
N GLY A 75 -6.38 5.55 8.18
CA GLY A 75 -6.70 6.92 8.52
C GLY A 75 -5.67 7.51 9.48
N ASP A 76 -4.48 7.83 8.98
CA ASP A 76 -3.73 9.02 9.43
C ASP A 76 -4.44 10.27 8.88
N PHE A 77 -5.75 10.33 9.13
CA PHE A 77 -6.41 11.57 9.46
C PHE A 77 -6.24 11.70 10.97
N GLU A 78 -4.98 11.83 11.43
CA GLU A 78 -4.80 12.77 12.53
C GLU A 78 -5.38 14.07 11.95
N PRO A 79 -6.47 14.65 12.48
CA PRO A 79 -6.65 16.06 12.22
C PRO A 79 -5.33 16.64 12.68
N GLU A 80 -4.56 17.22 11.76
CA GLU A 80 -3.51 18.16 12.11
C GLU A 80 -4.24 19.11 13.04
N GLN A 81 -4.12 18.90 14.36
CA GLN A 81 -4.83 19.68 15.35
C GLN A 81 -4.30 21.05 15.07
N GLN A 82 -5.15 21.82 14.38
CA GLN A 82 -4.84 23.12 13.87
C GLN A 82 -4.30 23.85 15.07
N LYS A 83 -2.98 24.06 15.05
CA LYS A 83 -2.31 25.02 15.90
C LYS A 83 -2.69 26.40 15.36
N ALA A 84 -3.99 26.68 15.29
CA ALA A 84 -4.51 28.01 15.40
C ALA A 84 -4.39 28.34 16.90
N LYS A 85 -3.18 28.77 17.27
CA LYS A 85 -2.97 29.56 18.47
C LYS A 85 -4.11 30.58 18.57
N GLU A 86 -4.72 30.63 19.75
CA GLU A 86 -5.39 31.80 20.31
C GLU A 86 -5.03 33.11 19.59
N ALA A 87 -6.03 33.75 18.99
CA ALA A 87 -6.09 35.19 19.00
C ALA A 87 -7.18 35.53 20.04
N GLU A 88 -6.75 36.11 21.16
CA GLU A 88 -7.57 36.54 22.28
C GLU A 88 -8.72 37.46 21.82
N PRO A 89 -9.88 37.46 22.51
CA PRO A 89 -10.90 38.46 22.26
C PRO A 89 -10.45 39.80 22.87
N CYS A 90 -10.28 40.82 22.03
CA CYS A 90 -10.10 42.20 22.48
C CYS A 90 -11.41 42.99 22.35
N ALA A 91 -11.87 43.45 23.52
CA ALA A 91 -12.79 44.55 23.85
C ALA A 91 -14.29 44.41 23.48
#